data_AF-A0A2L0F6B3-F1
#
_entry.id   AF-A0A2L0F6B3-F1
#
_cell.length_a   1.000
_cell.length_b   1.000
_cell.length_c   1.000
_cell.angle_alpha   90.00
_cell.angle_beta   90.00
_cell.angle_gamma   90.00
#
_symmetry.space_group_name_H-M   'P 1'
#
loop_
_entity.id
_entity.type
_entity.pdbx_description
1 polymer ?
#
loop_
_entity_poly.entity_id
_entity_poly.type
_entity_poly.pdbx_seq_one_letter_code
_entity_poly.pdbx_strand_id
1 'polypeptide(L)'
;MQLRSILSLALPILLAACDAQVGSDYPGEPLLTVQGTIVNELDEPPAGPVDAVLVWNTQGGESDKENFPVRATVTGSFPSAFTLSMYAPPPEEALNDLSEGGLVDTRVGIAIVVAASSEEDDPGEGSSLGVDEEHVIVYVESDMDEDGYWSKFLGGPLAPGFHVMDAFSREDVGEVDAELQAAFDACNAAATTEAEHNTCYGYDAKLKLRPSAGGSGTALTVRMAPQEDLTYPDWH
;
A
#
# COMPACT_ATOMS: atom_id res chain seq x y z
N MET A 1 63.94 17.33 -41.70
CA MET A 1 62.57 17.69 -41.28
C MET A 1 61.70 16.44 -41.35
N GLN A 2 61.59 15.69 -40.25
CA GLN A 2 60.48 14.76 -40.02
C GLN A 2 60.12 14.89 -38.54
N LEU A 3 58.98 15.55 -38.32
CA LEU A 3 58.35 15.78 -37.04
C LEU A 3 57.03 15.02 -37.09
N ARG A 4 56.62 14.48 -35.94
CA ARG A 4 55.27 13.95 -35.60
C ARG A 4 55.05 12.45 -35.80
N SER A 5 55.05 11.71 -34.70
CA SER A 5 53.79 11.14 -34.16
C SER A 5 54.10 10.38 -32.86
N ILE A 6 53.93 11.07 -31.72
CA ILE A 6 53.74 10.41 -30.44
C ILE A 6 52.22 10.30 -30.30
N LEU A 7 51.68 9.14 -30.66
CA LEU A 7 50.26 8.84 -30.47
C LEU A 7 50.05 8.57 -28.98
N SER A 8 49.32 9.46 -28.32
CA SER A 8 48.89 9.35 -26.93
C SER A 8 48.18 8.02 -26.68
N LEU A 9 48.78 7.18 -25.83
CA LEU A 9 48.11 6.03 -25.21
C LEU A 9 47.84 6.41 -23.74
N ALA A 10 46.68 7.01 -23.47
CA ALA A 10 46.25 7.29 -22.10
C ALA A 10 44.72 7.30 -22.03
N LEU A 11 44.10 6.11 -21.93
CA LEU A 11 42.82 5.96 -21.23
C LEU A 11 42.52 4.48 -20.90
N PRO A 12 43.01 3.93 -19.79
CA PRO A 12 42.43 2.73 -19.22
C PRO A 12 41.52 3.10 -18.04
N ILE A 13 40.22 2.86 -18.24
CA ILE A 13 39.32 2.21 -17.27
C ILE A 13 39.10 2.97 -15.95
N LEU A 14 38.13 3.90 -15.96
CA LEU A 14 37.44 4.43 -14.77
C LEU A 14 35.98 3.91 -14.73
N LEU A 15 35.77 2.59 -14.85
CA LEU A 15 34.42 1.99 -14.90
C LEU A 15 34.12 1.00 -13.77
N ALA A 16 34.87 1.03 -12.66
CA ALA A 16 34.66 0.06 -11.56
C ALA A 16 34.83 0.67 -10.16
N ALA A 17 34.33 1.88 -9.91
CA ALA A 17 34.46 2.54 -8.60
C ALA A 17 33.20 3.24 -8.08
N CYS A 18 32.02 2.99 -8.65
CA CYS A 18 30.79 3.60 -8.11
C CYS A 18 30.26 2.90 -6.85
N ASP A 19 30.70 1.67 -6.55
CA ASP A 19 30.18 0.89 -5.42
C ASP A 19 30.82 1.25 -4.07
N ALA A 20 32.02 1.84 -4.09
CA ALA A 20 32.78 2.14 -2.87
C ALA A 20 32.45 3.51 -2.23
N GLN A 21 31.45 4.23 -2.76
CA GLN A 21 31.11 5.60 -2.34
C GLN A 21 29.84 5.73 -1.50
N VAL A 22 29.09 4.65 -1.29
CA VAL A 22 27.94 4.64 -0.40
C VAL A 22 28.36 4.11 0.97
N GLY A 23 27.96 4.81 2.03
CA GLY A 23 28.18 4.36 3.40
C GLY A 23 27.48 3.02 3.64
N SER A 24 27.95 2.27 4.65
CA SER A 24 27.35 0.99 5.06
C SER A 24 25.85 1.09 5.42
N ASP A 25 25.38 2.31 5.66
CA ASP A 25 24.04 2.60 6.15
C ASP A 25 23.10 3.04 5.02
N TYR A 26 23.55 2.97 3.75
CA TYR A 26 22.70 3.25 2.60
C TYR A 26 21.75 2.06 2.34
N PRO A 27 20.42 2.25 2.46
CA PRO A 27 19.45 1.17 2.35
C PRO A 27 19.18 0.72 0.90
N GLY A 28 19.76 1.39 -0.10
CA GLY A 28 19.41 1.21 -1.51
C GLY A 28 18.38 2.22 -2.01
N GLU A 29 17.91 2.01 -3.23
CA GLU A 29 16.78 2.75 -3.79
C GLU A 29 15.46 2.21 -3.22
N PRO A 30 14.50 3.07 -2.86
CA PRO A 30 13.21 2.62 -2.35
C PRO A 30 12.40 1.91 -3.45
N LEU A 31 11.73 0.82 -3.06
CA LEU A 31 10.77 0.09 -3.90
C LEU A 31 9.49 0.89 -4.13
N LEU A 32 9.10 1.70 -3.16
CA LEU A 32 8.02 2.69 -3.28
C LEU A 32 8.37 3.90 -2.40
N THR A 33 7.99 5.09 -2.87
CA THR A 33 7.96 6.30 -2.03
C THR A 33 6.60 6.94 -2.20
N VAL A 34 5.88 7.13 -1.09
CA VAL A 34 4.61 7.85 -1.05
C VAL A 34 4.78 9.14 -0.27
N GLN A 35 4.07 10.17 -0.72
CA GLN A 35 4.06 11.48 -0.11
C GLN A 35 2.64 11.82 0.28
N GLY A 36 2.48 12.53 1.39
CA GLY A 36 1.17 12.93 1.83
C GLY A 36 1.20 14.04 2.85
N THR A 37 0.02 14.36 3.36
CA THR A 37 -0.19 15.37 4.38
C THR A 37 -1.03 14.80 5.51
N ILE A 38 -0.62 15.03 6.75
CA ILE A 38 -1.48 14.82 7.91
C ILE A 38 -2.25 16.12 8.18
N VAL A 39 -3.57 16.01 8.29
CA VAL A 39 -4.46 17.12 8.70
C VAL A 39 -5.05 16.82 10.07
N ASN A 40 -5.18 17.85 10.91
CA ASN A 40 -5.73 17.70 12.26
C ASN A 40 -7.12 18.34 12.36
N GLU A 41 -8.14 17.52 12.58
CA GLU A 41 -9.51 17.91 12.85
C GLU A 41 -9.96 17.53 14.28
N LEU A 42 -9.03 17.07 15.12
CA LEU A 42 -9.29 16.85 16.54
C LEU A 42 -9.53 18.20 17.26
N ASP A 43 -10.46 18.20 18.23
CA ASP A 43 -10.75 19.38 19.07
C ASP A 43 -9.50 19.89 19.81
N GLU A 44 -8.64 18.97 20.26
CA GLU A 44 -7.36 19.26 20.88
C GLU A 44 -6.23 18.61 20.08
N PRO A 45 -5.14 19.33 19.77
CA PRO A 45 -4.00 18.74 19.08
C PRO A 45 -3.33 17.67 19.97
N PRO A 46 -2.75 16.63 19.37
CA PRO A 46 -2.05 15.59 20.12
C PRO A 46 -0.91 16.18 20.96
N ALA A 47 -0.74 15.67 22.18
CA ALA A 47 0.21 16.20 23.16
C ALA A 47 1.69 15.94 22.79
N GLY A 48 1.95 15.05 21.84
CA GLY A 48 3.27 14.58 21.44
C GLY A 48 3.46 14.54 19.92
N PRO A 49 4.63 14.07 19.46
CA PRO A 49 4.89 13.85 18.04
C PRO A 49 3.94 12.81 17.45
N VAL A 50 3.60 13.00 16.17
CA VAL A 50 2.76 12.10 15.39
C VAL A 50 3.59 11.54 14.25
N ASP A 51 3.51 10.25 14.01
CA ASP A 51 4.10 9.60 12.84
C ASP A 51 3.02 9.32 11.81
N ALA A 52 3.36 9.43 10.52
CA ALA A 52 2.66 8.69 9.49
C ALA A 52 3.19 7.25 9.51
N VAL A 53 2.29 6.28 9.57
CA VAL A 53 2.63 4.86 9.75
C VAL A 53 1.92 4.02 8.70
N LEU A 54 2.67 3.18 7.99
CA LEU A 54 2.12 2.14 7.13
C LEU A 54 1.79 0.90 7.96
N VAL A 55 0.55 0.44 7.93
CA VAL A 55 0.04 -0.66 8.76
C VAL A 55 -0.49 -1.77 7.86
N TRP A 56 0.16 -2.94 7.91
CA TRP A 56 -0.22 -4.11 7.11
C TRP A 56 -1.40 -4.86 7.74
N ASN A 57 -2.31 -5.32 6.90
CA ASN A 57 -3.47 -6.08 7.31
C ASN A 57 -3.38 -7.56 6.91
N THR A 58 -3.78 -8.44 7.82
CA THR A 58 -3.74 -9.90 7.65
C THR A 58 -5.14 -10.51 7.75
N GLN A 59 -5.54 -11.31 6.76
CA GLN A 59 -6.79 -12.07 6.76
C GLN A 59 -6.61 -13.30 7.66
N GLY A 60 -7.30 -13.36 8.80
CA GLY A 60 -7.17 -14.51 9.72
C GLY A 60 -7.51 -14.26 11.19
N GLY A 61 -7.66 -13.02 11.63
CA GLY A 61 -8.37 -12.65 12.87
C GLY A 61 -7.78 -13.12 14.21
N GLU A 62 -6.78 -14.00 14.26
CA GLU A 62 -6.10 -14.39 15.51
C GLU A 62 -4.59 -14.52 15.29
N SER A 63 -3.92 -13.38 15.18
CA SER A 63 -2.54 -13.28 15.67
C SER A 63 -2.47 -11.97 16.44
N ASP A 64 -2.00 -12.04 17.67
CA ASP A 64 -1.63 -10.87 18.45
C ASP A 64 -0.93 -9.87 17.53
N LYS A 65 -1.51 -8.67 17.48
CA LYS A 65 -1.28 -7.60 16.51
C LYS A 65 0.21 -7.28 16.34
N GLU A 66 0.86 -7.92 15.38
CA GLU A 66 2.19 -7.51 14.91
C GLU A 66 1.99 -6.66 13.67
N ASN A 67 1.54 -5.42 13.88
CA ASN A 67 1.71 -4.41 12.85
C ASN A 67 3.21 -4.23 12.61
N PHE A 68 3.62 -4.25 11.34
CA PHE A 68 5.03 -4.03 10.96
C PHE A 68 5.17 -2.61 10.41
N PRO A 69 5.30 -1.59 11.28
CA PRO A 69 5.16 -0.21 10.87
C PRO A 69 6.37 0.25 10.07
N VAL A 70 6.11 0.83 8.89
CA VAL A 70 7.03 1.77 8.27
C VAL A 70 6.64 3.16 8.74
N ARG A 71 7.55 3.88 9.42
CA ARG A 71 7.25 5.18 10.05
C ARG A 71 7.95 6.33 9.34
N ALA A 72 7.25 7.45 9.26
CA ALA A 72 7.82 8.75 8.96
C ALA A 72 7.38 9.73 10.05
N THR A 73 8.34 10.19 10.86
CA THR A 73 8.05 11.11 11.95
C THR A 73 7.67 12.48 11.43
N VAL A 74 6.53 12.98 11.90
CA VAL A 74 5.98 14.28 11.57
C VAL A 74 5.94 15.14 12.84
N THR A 75 6.91 16.02 12.99
CA THR A 75 6.95 16.97 14.11
C THR A 75 6.57 18.37 13.64
N GLY A 76 5.59 19.00 14.30
CA GLY A 76 5.33 20.43 14.09
C GLY A 76 3.86 20.81 14.18
N SER A 77 3.46 21.71 13.29
CA SER A 77 2.10 22.24 13.17
C SER A 77 1.39 21.58 12.01
N PHE A 78 0.09 21.29 12.17
CA PHE A 78 -0.74 20.73 11.10
C PHE A 78 -1.40 21.85 10.25
N PRO A 79 -1.60 21.65 8.93
CA PRO A 79 -1.25 20.44 8.16
C PRO A 79 0.26 20.27 8.01
N SER A 80 0.73 19.01 8.01
CA SER A 80 2.15 18.69 7.93
C SER A 80 2.44 17.59 6.92
N ALA A 81 3.45 17.79 6.08
CA ALA A 81 3.82 16.84 5.03
C ALA A 81 4.63 15.67 5.61
N PHE A 82 4.48 14.50 4.98
CA PHE A 82 5.29 13.32 5.28
C PHE A 82 5.79 12.65 3.99
N THR A 83 6.79 11.78 4.14
CA THR A 83 7.29 10.91 3.08
C THR A 83 7.61 9.55 3.68
N LEU A 84 6.97 8.51 3.16
CA LEU A 84 7.24 7.12 3.52
C LEU A 84 7.99 6.44 2.38
N SER A 85 9.14 5.86 2.68
CA SER A 85 9.95 5.12 1.72
C SER A 85 10.06 3.66 2.15
N MET A 86 9.60 2.74 1.31
CA MET A 86 9.70 1.31 1.52
C MET A 86 10.91 0.77 0.77
N TYR A 87 11.82 0.11 1.48
CA TYR A 87 13.07 -0.43 0.91
C TYR A 87 13.06 -1.95 0.78
N ALA A 88 12.05 -2.61 1.37
CA ALA A 88 11.88 -4.05 1.35
C ALA A 88 10.39 -4.39 1.11
N PRO A 89 10.10 -5.59 0.59
CA PRO A 89 8.76 -6.16 0.62
C PRO A 89 8.18 -6.18 2.05
N PRO A 90 6.85 -6.34 2.18
CA PRO A 90 6.23 -6.65 3.45
C PRO A 90 6.84 -7.94 4.05
N PRO A 91 6.83 -8.08 5.38
CA PRO A 91 7.16 -9.36 6.01
C PRO A 91 6.20 -10.45 5.54
N GLU A 92 6.64 -11.70 5.59
CA GLU A 92 5.88 -12.83 5.05
C GLU A 92 4.52 -12.99 5.74
N GLU A 93 4.47 -12.70 7.03
CA GLU A 93 3.26 -12.76 7.86
C GLU A 93 2.22 -11.70 7.45
N ALA A 94 2.64 -10.61 6.79
CA ALA A 94 1.77 -9.57 6.25
C ALA A 94 1.22 -9.90 4.85
N LEU A 95 1.66 -11.00 4.24
CA LEU A 95 1.20 -11.42 2.92
C LEU A 95 0.01 -12.37 3.05
N ASN A 96 -1.14 -11.91 2.59
CA ASN A 96 -2.37 -12.70 2.54
C ASN A 96 -2.20 -13.84 1.52
N ASP A 97 -2.20 -15.07 2.03
CA ASP A 97 -2.09 -16.30 1.26
C ASP A 97 -3.42 -17.07 1.34
N LEU A 98 -4.07 -17.23 0.19
CA LEU A 98 -5.38 -17.89 0.07
C LEU A 98 -5.27 -19.32 -0.45
N SER A 99 -4.05 -19.87 -0.53
CA SER A 99 -3.79 -21.22 -1.03
C SER A 99 -4.44 -22.29 -0.15
N GLU A 100 -4.58 -22.07 1.16
CA GLU A 100 -5.31 -22.97 2.06
C GLU A 100 -6.81 -23.05 1.74
N GLY A 101 -7.39 -21.96 1.22
CA GLY A 101 -8.75 -21.89 0.68
C GLY A 101 -8.89 -22.51 -0.72
N GLY A 102 -7.81 -23.07 -1.28
CA GLY A 102 -7.77 -23.62 -2.63
C GLY A 102 -7.65 -22.58 -3.74
N LEU A 103 -7.39 -21.32 -3.40
CA LEU A 103 -7.17 -20.24 -4.36
C LEU A 103 -5.67 -20.14 -4.63
N VAL A 104 -5.25 -20.64 -5.80
CA VAL A 104 -3.85 -20.60 -6.23
C VAL A 104 -3.68 -19.42 -7.18
N ASP A 105 -2.96 -18.40 -6.72
CA ASP A 105 -2.60 -17.18 -7.48
C ASP A 105 -1.25 -16.69 -6.92
N THR A 106 -1.17 -15.44 -6.47
CA THR A 106 -0.05 -14.85 -5.72
C THR A 106 -0.43 -14.58 -4.26
N ARG A 107 0.56 -14.22 -3.43
CA ARG A 107 0.32 -13.59 -2.13
C ARG A 107 0.27 -12.07 -2.26
N VAL A 108 -0.56 -11.42 -1.44
CA VAL A 108 -0.79 -9.97 -1.49
C VAL A 108 -0.75 -9.35 -0.10
N GLY A 109 0.07 -8.31 0.09
CA GLY A 109 0.01 -7.46 1.27
C GLY A 109 -0.90 -6.26 1.01
N ILE A 110 -1.75 -5.90 1.98
CA ILE A 110 -2.60 -4.70 1.90
C ILE A 110 -2.36 -3.87 3.17
N ALA A 111 -2.02 -2.59 2.99
CA ALA A 111 -1.75 -1.68 4.10
C ALA A 111 -2.56 -0.40 4.01
N ILE A 112 -2.89 0.14 5.18
CA ILE A 112 -3.42 1.49 5.36
C ILE A 112 -2.31 2.42 5.84
N VAL A 113 -2.48 3.72 5.62
CA VAL A 113 -1.60 4.73 6.21
C VAL A 113 -2.36 5.45 7.32
N VAL A 114 -1.81 5.43 8.53
CA VAL A 114 -2.42 6.04 9.72
C VAL A 114 -1.54 7.12 10.30
N ALA A 115 -2.16 8.05 11.03
CA ALA A 115 -1.46 8.95 11.95
C ALA A 115 -1.49 8.31 13.33
N ALA A 116 -0.35 8.17 13.99
CA ALA A 116 -0.29 7.60 15.34
C ALA A 116 0.71 8.34 16.20
N SER A 117 0.55 8.25 17.53
CA SER A 117 1.58 8.72 18.45
C SER A 117 2.89 8.00 18.17
N SER A 118 4.03 8.71 18.20
CA SER A 118 5.34 8.05 18.05
C SER A 118 5.64 7.05 19.19
N GLU A 119 4.90 7.13 20.29
CA GLU A 119 4.99 6.18 21.43
C GLU A 119 4.02 4.99 21.31
N GLU A 120 3.13 4.98 20.32
CA GLU A 120 2.21 3.86 20.09
C GLU A 120 2.97 2.73 19.38
N ASP A 121 3.11 1.56 19.99
CA ASP A 121 3.86 0.44 19.41
C ASP A 121 3.03 -0.33 18.37
N ASP A 122 1.70 -0.29 18.47
CA ASP A 122 0.78 -1.07 17.63
C ASP A 122 -0.35 -0.20 17.03
N PRO A 123 0.01 0.70 16.10
CA PRO A 123 -0.96 1.60 15.49
C PRO A 123 -1.83 0.86 14.48
N GLY A 124 -3.15 1.03 14.58
CA GLY A 124 -4.12 0.45 13.66
C GLY A 124 -5.52 0.99 13.91
N GLU A 125 -6.54 0.27 13.44
CA GLU A 125 -7.93 0.63 13.70
C GLU A 125 -8.23 0.66 15.21
N GLY A 126 -8.78 1.78 15.67
CA GLY A 126 -9.11 2.02 17.08
C GLY A 126 -7.96 2.44 17.99
N SER A 127 -6.70 2.34 17.57
CA SER A 127 -5.53 2.86 18.32
C SER A 127 -4.84 4.05 17.64
N SER A 128 -5.07 4.27 16.34
CA SER A 128 -4.52 5.41 15.61
C SER A 128 -5.25 6.72 15.94
N LEU A 129 -4.65 7.85 15.58
CA LEU A 129 -5.25 9.19 15.68
C LEU A 129 -6.00 9.59 14.41
N GLY A 130 -5.77 8.88 13.30
CA GLY A 130 -6.27 9.22 11.98
C GLY A 130 -5.83 8.22 10.91
N VAL A 131 -6.44 8.29 9.73
CA VAL A 131 -6.18 7.37 8.62
C VAL A 131 -6.30 8.09 7.27
N ASP A 132 -5.63 7.58 6.24
CA ASP A 132 -5.97 7.88 4.86
C ASP A 132 -7.20 7.05 4.46
N GLU A 133 -8.35 7.73 4.41
CA GLU A 133 -9.66 7.12 4.17
C GLU A 133 -9.87 6.73 2.70
N GLU A 134 -9.07 7.28 1.80
CA GLU A 134 -9.28 7.18 0.35
C GLU A 134 -8.29 6.23 -0.33
N HIS A 135 -7.26 5.75 0.38
CA HIS A 135 -6.20 4.96 -0.26
C HIS A 135 -5.73 3.78 0.59
N VAL A 136 -5.33 2.73 -0.13
CA VAL A 136 -4.54 1.63 0.44
C VAL A 136 -3.27 1.40 -0.38
N ILE A 137 -2.25 0.84 0.25
CA ILE A 137 -1.02 0.39 -0.40
C ILE A 137 -1.11 -1.13 -0.58
N VAL A 138 -0.96 -1.60 -1.80
CA VAL A 138 -0.98 -3.03 -2.14
C VAL A 138 0.41 -3.46 -2.58
N TYR A 139 0.89 -4.57 -2.02
CA TYR A 139 2.10 -5.25 -2.49
C TYR A 139 1.74 -6.59 -3.12
N VAL A 140 2.23 -6.80 -4.34
CA VAL A 140 2.05 -8.02 -5.12
C VAL A 140 3.36 -8.78 -5.19
N GLU A 141 3.39 -10.01 -4.68
CA GLU A 141 4.63 -10.78 -4.62
C GLU A 141 5.11 -11.28 -5.99
N SER A 142 4.21 -11.84 -6.79
CA SER A 142 4.51 -12.42 -8.10
C SER A 142 3.42 -12.11 -9.12
N ASP A 143 3.65 -12.49 -10.37
CA ASP A 143 2.68 -12.26 -11.45
C ASP A 143 1.31 -12.83 -11.06
N MET A 144 0.26 -12.04 -11.28
CA MET A 144 -1.12 -12.43 -11.01
C MET A 144 -1.73 -13.15 -12.22
N ASP A 145 -2.48 -14.22 -11.96
CA ASP A 145 -3.29 -14.87 -12.99
C ASP A 145 -4.49 -13.97 -13.34
N GLU A 146 -4.76 -13.74 -14.64
CA GLU A 146 -5.84 -12.82 -15.08
C GLU A 146 -7.22 -13.16 -14.49
N ASP A 147 -7.50 -14.47 -14.33
CA ASP A 147 -8.74 -15.00 -13.77
C ASP A 147 -8.62 -15.39 -12.28
N GLY A 148 -7.46 -15.13 -11.68
CA GLY A 148 -7.14 -15.40 -10.28
C GLY A 148 -8.01 -14.59 -9.32
N TYR A 149 -8.04 -15.02 -8.06
CA TYR A 149 -8.83 -14.33 -7.04
C TYR A 149 -8.37 -12.88 -6.87
N TRP A 150 -7.05 -12.65 -6.76
CA TRP A 150 -6.53 -11.30 -6.50
C TRP A 150 -6.71 -10.37 -7.69
N SER A 151 -6.55 -10.87 -8.91
CA SER A 151 -6.88 -10.10 -10.12
C SER A 151 -8.34 -9.68 -10.18
N LYS A 152 -9.26 -10.52 -9.70
CA LYS A 152 -10.67 -10.14 -9.60
C LYS A 152 -10.87 -9.14 -8.47
N PHE A 153 -10.25 -9.36 -7.31
CA PHE A 153 -10.35 -8.50 -6.14
C PHE A 153 -9.84 -7.06 -6.39
N LEU A 154 -8.71 -6.90 -7.09
CA LEU A 154 -8.02 -5.62 -7.27
C LEU A 154 -8.42 -4.85 -8.53
N GLY A 155 -9.51 -5.24 -9.20
CA GLY A 155 -9.94 -4.59 -10.44
C GLY A 155 -9.31 -5.16 -11.71
N GLY A 156 -8.21 -5.89 -11.62
CA GLY A 156 -7.52 -6.59 -12.70
C GLY A 156 -6.16 -7.11 -12.23
N PRO A 157 -5.40 -7.80 -13.09
CA PRO A 157 -4.05 -8.24 -12.75
C PRO A 157 -3.12 -7.04 -12.55
N LEU A 158 -2.39 -7.05 -11.44
CA LEU A 158 -1.33 -6.09 -11.15
C LEU A 158 0.03 -6.74 -11.38
N ALA A 159 1.02 -5.94 -11.79
CA ALA A 159 2.41 -6.40 -11.88
C ALA A 159 3.00 -6.61 -10.47
N PRO A 160 4.05 -7.43 -10.31
CA PRO A 160 4.77 -7.55 -9.05
C PRO A 160 5.27 -6.19 -8.52
N GLY A 161 5.21 -6.00 -7.21
CA GLY A 161 5.66 -4.79 -6.51
C GLY A 161 4.52 -4.01 -5.85
N PHE A 162 4.81 -2.75 -5.51
CA PHE A 162 3.89 -1.88 -4.79
C PHE A 162 2.97 -1.07 -5.72
N HIS A 163 1.73 -0.89 -5.29
CA HIS A 163 0.69 -0.12 -5.96
C HIS A 163 -0.03 0.75 -4.94
N VAL A 164 -0.36 1.98 -5.34
CA VAL A 164 -1.30 2.83 -4.60
C VAL A 164 -2.67 2.61 -5.23
N MET A 165 -3.65 2.28 -4.41
CA MET A 165 -5.02 1.99 -4.83
C MET A 165 -5.97 3.00 -4.20
N ASP A 166 -6.93 3.48 -4.97
CA ASP A 166 -8.08 4.22 -4.47
C ASP A 166 -9.01 3.22 -3.75
N ALA A 167 -9.44 3.59 -2.55
CA ALA A 167 -10.39 2.87 -1.74
C ALA A 167 -11.71 3.65 -1.66
N PHE A 168 -12.80 3.00 -2.02
CA PHE A 168 -14.14 3.59 -2.05
C PHE A 168 -14.94 3.10 -0.86
N SER A 169 -15.46 4.03 -0.05
CA SER A 169 -16.39 3.68 1.03
C SER A 169 -17.67 3.09 0.44
N ARG A 170 -18.29 2.12 1.13
CA ARG A 170 -19.56 1.50 0.73
C ARG A 170 -20.71 2.51 0.58
N GLU A 171 -20.62 3.65 1.27
CA GLU A 171 -21.61 4.72 1.25
C GLU A 171 -21.42 5.66 0.05
N ASP A 172 -20.17 5.84 -0.40
CA ASP A 172 -19.79 6.62 -1.59
C ASP A 172 -19.88 5.80 -2.90
N VAL A 173 -20.33 4.54 -2.82
CA VAL A 173 -20.66 3.66 -3.97
C VAL A 173 -21.84 4.21 -4.80
N GLY A 174 -22.35 5.41 -4.48
CA GLY A 174 -23.26 6.16 -5.33
C GLY A 174 -22.67 6.38 -6.73
N GLU A 175 -23.04 5.48 -7.65
CA GLU A 175 -22.54 5.31 -9.04
C GLU A 175 -21.28 4.44 -9.21
N VAL A 176 -20.85 3.65 -8.22
CA VAL A 176 -19.84 2.62 -8.49
C VAL A 176 -20.52 1.48 -9.26
N ASP A 177 -20.37 1.62 -10.57
CA ASP A 177 -20.80 0.79 -11.69
C ASP A 177 -21.94 -0.18 -11.38
N ALA A 178 -23.18 0.23 -11.67
CA ALA A 178 -24.35 -0.66 -11.64
C ALA A 178 -24.11 -1.96 -12.43
N GLU A 179 -23.20 -1.94 -13.40
CA GLU A 179 -22.72 -3.12 -14.13
C GLU A 179 -21.91 -4.10 -13.25
N LEU A 180 -20.99 -3.60 -12.41
CA LEU A 180 -20.20 -4.44 -11.48
C LEU A 180 -21.09 -5.00 -10.36
N GLN A 181 -22.00 -4.20 -9.82
CA GLN A 181 -22.98 -4.69 -8.84
C GLN A 181 -23.91 -5.75 -9.46
N ALA A 182 -24.40 -5.51 -10.68
CA ALA A 182 -25.21 -6.50 -11.39
C ALA A 182 -24.41 -7.78 -11.71
N ALA A 183 -23.11 -7.67 -12.00
CA ALA A 183 -22.22 -8.81 -12.21
C ALA A 183 -22.01 -9.60 -10.92
N PHE A 184 -21.79 -8.92 -9.78
CA PHE A 184 -21.76 -9.56 -8.46
C PHE A 184 -23.08 -10.29 -8.18
N ASP A 185 -24.22 -9.61 -8.29
CA ASP A 185 -25.54 -10.18 -8.01
C ASP A 185 -25.84 -11.40 -8.90
N ALA A 186 -25.50 -11.31 -10.19
CA ALA A 186 -25.68 -12.41 -11.14
C ALA A 186 -24.77 -13.61 -10.83
N CYS A 187 -23.50 -13.36 -10.49
CA CYS A 187 -22.55 -14.39 -10.07
C CYS A 187 -23.05 -15.08 -8.79
N ASN A 188 -23.40 -14.28 -7.78
CA ASN A 188 -23.83 -14.75 -6.47
C ASN A 188 -25.14 -15.54 -6.55
N ALA A 189 -26.07 -15.16 -7.42
CA ALA A 189 -27.31 -15.89 -7.66
C ALA A 189 -27.10 -17.22 -8.41
N ALA A 190 -26.03 -17.34 -9.19
CA ALA A 190 -25.69 -18.56 -9.93
C ALA A 190 -24.82 -19.55 -9.12
N ALA A 191 -24.13 -19.07 -8.08
CA ALA A 191 -23.31 -19.89 -7.20
C ALA A 191 -24.17 -20.89 -6.40
N THR A 192 -23.71 -22.14 -6.34
CA THR A 192 -24.36 -23.24 -5.61
C THR A 192 -23.48 -23.84 -4.53
N THR A 193 -22.21 -23.43 -4.48
CA THR A 193 -21.21 -23.88 -3.52
C THR A 193 -20.51 -22.68 -2.90
N GLU A 194 -19.94 -22.86 -1.71
CA GLU A 194 -19.14 -21.83 -1.03
C GLU A 194 -17.93 -21.40 -1.87
N ALA A 195 -17.26 -22.34 -2.54
CA ALA A 195 -16.18 -22.02 -3.46
C ALA A 195 -16.65 -21.11 -4.61
N GLU A 196 -17.83 -21.36 -5.19
CA GLU A 196 -18.40 -20.50 -6.23
C GLU A 196 -18.78 -19.12 -5.67
N HIS A 197 -19.37 -19.04 -4.48
CA HIS A 197 -19.62 -17.76 -3.81
C HIS A 197 -18.33 -16.97 -3.58
N ASN A 198 -17.25 -17.65 -3.17
CA ASN A 198 -15.96 -17.03 -2.93
C ASN A 198 -15.36 -16.40 -4.20
N THR A 199 -15.62 -16.99 -5.37
CA THR A 199 -15.19 -16.40 -6.64
C THR A 199 -15.94 -15.13 -7.02
N CYS A 200 -17.14 -14.90 -6.46
CA CYS A 200 -17.94 -13.71 -6.72
C CYS A 200 -17.46 -12.48 -5.93
N TYR A 201 -16.80 -12.65 -4.78
CA TYR A 201 -16.28 -11.52 -3.98
C TYR A 201 -15.33 -10.61 -4.74
N GLY A 202 -14.66 -11.13 -5.76
CA GLY A 202 -13.85 -10.30 -6.65
C GLY A 202 -14.65 -9.14 -7.26
N TYR A 203 -15.92 -9.35 -7.65
CA TYR A 203 -16.77 -8.28 -8.19
C TYR A 203 -17.13 -7.21 -7.14
N ASP A 204 -17.37 -7.61 -5.89
CA ASP A 204 -17.64 -6.67 -4.78
C ASP A 204 -16.38 -5.83 -4.49
N ALA A 205 -15.21 -6.45 -4.46
CA ALA A 205 -13.96 -5.74 -4.23
C ALA A 205 -13.56 -4.79 -5.38
N LYS A 206 -13.91 -5.07 -6.65
CA LYS A 206 -13.75 -4.08 -7.76
C LYS A 206 -14.59 -2.82 -7.57
N LEU A 207 -15.64 -2.88 -6.75
CA LEU A 207 -16.40 -1.70 -6.34
C LEU A 207 -15.59 -0.88 -5.31
N LYS A 208 -14.78 -1.54 -4.49
CA LYS A 208 -14.07 -0.94 -3.36
C LYS A 208 -12.64 -0.51 -3.66
N LEU A 209 -11.92 -1.19 -4.56
CA LEU A 209 -10.50 -0.92 -4.84
C LEU A 209 -10.19 -0.78 -6.33
N ARG A 210 -9.41 0.25 -6.69
CA ARG A 210 -8.92 0.47 -8.06
C ARG A 210 -7.52 1.08 -8.06
N PRO A 211 -6.67 0.84 -9.08
CA PRO A 211 -5.39 1.53 -9.17
C PRO A 211 -5.57 3.04 -9.23
N SER A 212 -4.88 3.77 -8.36
CA SER A 212 -4.94 5.22 -8.34
C SER A 212 -4.40 5.79 -9.65
N ALA A 213 -5.09 6.80 -10.20
CA ALA A 213 -4.67 7.43 -11.46
C ALA A 213 -3.26 8.07 -11.39
N GLY A 214 -2.84 8.50 -10.20
CA GLY A 214 -1.50 9.02 -9.93
C GLY A 214 -0.42 7.95 -9.74
N GLY A 215 -0.80 6.67 -9.62
CA GLY A 215 0.10 5.57 -9.29
C GLY A 215 0.94 5.86 -8.04
N SER A 216 2.24 5.66 -8.11
CA SER A 216 3.17 6.00 -7.01
C SER A 216 3.28 7.51 -6.72
N GLY A 217 2.76 8.37 -7.61
CA GLY A 217 2.74 9.82 -7.44
C GLY A 217 1.45 10.34 -6.79
N THR A 218 0.51 9.46 -6.45
CA THR A 218 -0.71 9.83 -5.72
C THR A 218 -0.35 10.43 -4.36
N ALA A 219 -0.93 11.59 -4.07
CA ALA A 219 -0.71 12.28 -2.80
C ALA A 219 -1.72 11.77 -1.77
N LEU A 220 -1.21 11.30 -0.64
CA LEU A 220 -2.01 10.75 0.46
C LEU A 220 -2.49 11.86 1.41
N THR A 221 -3.66 11.66 2.00
CA THR A 221 -4.19 12.59 3.03
C THR A 221 -4.62 11.80 4.25
N VAL A 222 -3.87 11.93 5.34
CA VAL A 222 -4.20 11.27 6.61
C VAL A 222 -4.98 12.26 7.47
N ARG A 223 -6.25 11.96 7.71
CA ARG A 223 -7.13 12.82 8.52
C ARG A 223 -7.14 12.33 9.96
N MET A 224 -6.71 13.19 10.88
CA MET A 224 -6.91 12.94 12.31
C MET A 224 -8.25 13.53 12.75
N ALA A 225 -9.14 12.68 13.25
CA ALA A 225 -10.48 13.04 13.70
C ALA A 225 -10.91 12.10 14.84
N PRO A 226 -11.99 12.39 15.58
CA PRO A 226 -12.60 11.44 16.50
C PRO A 226 -12.85 10.09 15.81
N GLN A 227 -12.67 8.97 16.51
CA GLN A 227 -12.73 7.64 15.91
C GLN A 227 -14.09 7.36 15.24
N GLU A 228 -15.16 7.89 15.81
CA GLU A 228 -16.52 7.80 15.27
C GLU A 228 -16.73 8.55 13.95
N ASP A 229 -15.83 9.49 13.60
CA ASP A 229 -15.90 10.30 12.40
C ASP A 229 -14.95 9.81 11.29
N LEU A 230 -14.07 8.84 11.59
CA LEU A 230 -13.13 8.26 10.64
C LEU A 230 -13.79 7.11 9.85
N THR A 231 -13.61 7.11 8.53
CA THR A 231 -14.00 6.00 7.66
C THR A 231 -12.76 5.23 7.24
N TYR A 232 -12.45 4.13 7.94
CA TYR A 232 -11.35 3.28 7.50
C TYR A 232 -11.68 2.66 6.14
N PRO A 233 -10.68 2.55 5.23
CA PRO A 233 -10.86 1.84 3.97
C PRO A 233 -11.44 0.45 4.21
N ASP A 234 -12.70 0.24 3.81
CA ASP A 234 -13.33 -1.08 3.84
C ASP A 234 -12.91 -1.83 2.58
N TRP A 235 -12.05 -2.81 2.72
CA TRP A 235 -11.66 -3.74 1.66
C TRP A 235 -11.99 -5.20 2.03
N HIS A 236 -12.65 -5.42 3.17
CA HIS A 236 -13.02 -6.75 3.65
C HIS A 236 -14.39 -7.22 3.13
#